data_AF-A0A094G6B0-F1
#
_entry.id   AF-A0A094G6B0-F1
#
_cell.length_a   1.000
_cell.length_b   1.000
_cell.length_c   1.000
_cell.angle_alpha   90.00
_cell.angle_beta   90.00
_cell.angle_gamma   90.00
#
_symmetry.space_group_name_H-M   'P 1'
#
loop_
_entity.id
_entity.type
_entity.pdbx_description
1 polymer ?
#
loop_
_entity_poly.entity_id
_entity_poly.type
_entity_poly.pdbx_seq_one_letter_code
_entity_poly.pdbx_strand_id
1 'polypeptide(L)'
;MAIFHRSKGQDGEEKGTAAPDADVEMNSPSSIPAAVSEKRRFPGHHVVNEAGLRVTKGIAPDGESGRSWIHPWHFLRICFISSCRASMYVNVLWPFVPAALAVRYARPDLSLVIFILSYIAMVPSANLVGFAGQEFSRKLPRVLGVLMETTFGSIVEIVLFMVLLTRGEYHVIQAAILGSILATMLLCLGLCFFAGGLRRDEQTFDEAISEVGNGLLLIAGLGLVVPTAFHNALKSTTIGADVLESSVLQISRITAILLIISYGFY
;
A
#
# COMPACT_ATOMS: atom_id res chain seq x y z
N MET A 1 6.49 -9.85 -13.29
CA MET A 1 5.14 -10.25 -13.74
C MET A 1 5.26 -10.83 -15.16
N ALA A 2 5.42 -12.14 -15.27
CA ALA A 2 5.51 -12.83 -16.56
C ALA A 2 4.11 -13.04 -17.14
N ILE A 3 3.94 -12.80 -18.44
CA ILE A 3 2.64 -12.90 -19.12
C ILE A 3 2.52 -14.29 -19.75
N PHE A 4 1.46 -15.01 -19.41
CA PHE A 4 1.18 -16.35 -19.92
C PHE A 4 0.17 -16.28 -21.08
N HIS A 5 0.51 -16.88 -22.22
CA HIS A 5 -0.32 -17.04 -23.43
C HIS A 5 0.38 -18.13 -24.26
N ARG A 6 -0.25 -19.10 -24.92
CA ARG A 6 -1.66 -19.50 -25.08
C ARG A 6 -1.64 -20.92 -25.66
N SER A 7 -2.44 -21.85 -25.13
CA SER A 7 -2.60 -23.17 -25.77
C SER A 7 -3.71 -23.14 -26.82
N LYS A 8 -3.51 -23.86 -27.92
CA LYS A 8 -4.54 -24.27 -28.90
C LYS A 8 -4.19 -25.70 -29.32
N GLY A 9 -5.15 -26.63 -29.20
CA GLY A 9 -5.09 -27.92 -29.88
C GLY A 9 -6.08 -27.95 -31.05
N GLN A 10 -5.79 -28.78 -32.06
CA GLN A 10 -6.79 -29.41 -32.95
C GLN A 10 -6.15 -30.58 -33.74
N ASP A 11 -6.66 -31.78 -33.43
CA ASP A 11 -7.13 -32.88 -34.30
C ASP A 11 -6.23 -33.57 -35.36
N GLY A 12 -6.31 -34.91 -35.41
CA GLY A 12 -5.78 -35.81 -36.45
C GLY A 12 -5.97 -37.32 -36.13
N GLU A 13 -6.29 -38.14 -37.14
CA GLU A 13 -6.70 -39.57 -37.03
C GLU A 13 -5.65 -40.54 -37.69
N GLU A 14 -5.78 -41.87 -37.86
CA GLU A 14 -6.89 -42.85 -37.75
C GLU A 14 -6.34 -44.32 -37.69
N LYS A 15 -7.15 -45.32 -37.23
CA LYS A 15 -6.99 -46.81 -37.40
C LYS A 15 -5.74 -47.51 -36.78
N GLY A 16 -5.72 -48.81 -36.42
CA GLY A 16 -6.77 -49.85 -36.25
C GLY A 16 -6.22 -51.31 -36.10
N THR A 17 -6.91 -52.17 -35.33
CA THR A 17 -7.00 -53.68 -35.42
C THR A 17 -6.00 -54.66 -34.71
N ALA A 18 -6.50 -55.32 -33.64
CA ALA A 18 -6.36 -56.69 -33.07
C ALA A 18 -5.08 -57.63 -33.15
N ALA A 19 -4.48 -57.90 -31.95
CA ALA A 19 -4.24 -59.18 -31.19
C ALA A 19 -3.97 -60.58 -31.85
N PRO A 20 -3.39 -61.61 -31.16
CA PRO A 20 -2.94 -61.72 -29.74
C PRO A 20 -1.56 -62.42 -29.47
N ASP A 21 -1.21 -62.55 -28.17
CA ASP A 21 -0.36 -63.53 -27.45
C ASP A 21 1.14 -63.77 -27.78
N ALA A 22 2.01 -63.30 -26.88
CA ALA A 22 3.23 -63.99 -26.41
C ALA A 22 3.68 -63.42 -25.04
N ASP A 23 3.75 -64.26 -24.01
CA ASP A 23 4.07 -63.86 -22.63
C ASP A 23 5.56 -63.51 -22.43
N VAL A 24 5.85 -62.31 -21.89
CA VAL A 24 7.10 -62.02 -21.15
C VAL A 24 6.76 -61.17 -19.92
N GLU A 25 7.23 -61.61 -18.77
CA GLU A 25 6.91 -61.06 -17.45
C GLU A 25 7.46 -59.64 -17.18
N MET A 26 6.66 -58.88 -16.41
CA MET A 26 7.11 -58.04 -15.28
C MET A 26 7.89 -56.74 -15.60
N ASN A 27 7.17 -55.62 -15.73
CA ASN A 27 7.10 -54.54 -14.71
C ASN A 27 6.38 -53.27 -15.26
N SER A 28 5.53 -52.60 -14.47
CA SER A 28 4.82 -51.36 -14.83
C SER A 28 4.10 -50.75 -13.62
N PRO A 29 3.73 -49.46 -13.62
CA PRO A 29 4.36 -48.29 -14.26
C PRO A 29 4.47 -47.08 -13.28
N SER A 30 5.12 -45.97 -13.67
CA SER A 30 4.61 -44.58 -13.41
C SER A 30 5.58 -43.43 -13.74
N SER A 31 4.98 -42.32 -14.15
CA SER A 31 5.43 -40.92 -14.03
C SER A 31 6.82 -40.50 -14.55
N ILE A 32 6.74 -39.78 -15.67
CA ILE A 32 7.56 -38.62 -16.05
C ILE A 32 8.06 -37.85 -14.80
N PRO A 33 9.37 -37.56 -14.65
CA PRO A 33 9.88 -36.88 -13.47
C PRO A 33 9.38 -35.44 -13.42
N ALA A 34 8.72 -35.09 -12.31
CA ALA A 34 8.37 -33.72 -11.99
C ALA A 34 9.65 -32.85 -11.94
N ALA A 35 9.59 -31.65 -12.51
CA ALA A 35 10.59 -30.61 -12.31
C ALA A 35 10.51 -30.09 -10.86
N VAL A 36 11.02 -30.89 -9.92
CA VAL A 36 11.20 -30.50 -8.53
C VAL A 36 12.12 -29.28 -8.52
N SER A 37 11.60 -28.18 -7.96
CA SER A 37 12.40 -27.00 -7.62
C SER A 37 13.44 -27.41 -6.58
N GLU A 38 14.58 -27.88 -7.07
CA GLU A 38 15.67 -28.37 -6.25
C GLU A 38 16.29 -27.19 -5.50
N LYS A 39 15.82 -26.99 -4.27
CA LYS A 39 16.36 -26.05 -3.30
C LYS A 39 17.78 -26.50 -2.92
N ARG A 40 18.76 -26.19 -3.78
CA ARG A 40 20.18 -26.53 -3.62
C ARG A 40 20.72 -25.96 -2.31
N ARG A 41 20.68 -26.79 -1.26
CA ARG A 41 21.42 -26.56 -0.02
C ARG A 41 22.88 -26.83 -0.28
N PHE A 42 23.62 -25.79 -0.64
CA PHE A 42 25.08 -25.83 -0.56
C PHE A 42 25.51 -25.88 0.92
N PRO A 43 26.45 -26.77 1.32
CA PRO A 43 26.92 -26.87 2.69
C PRO A 43 27.85 -25.69 3.02
N GLY A 44 27.25 -24.63 3.58
CA GLY A 44 27.94 -23.39 3.94
C GLY A 44 26.92 -22.25 4.00
N HIS A 45 26.46 -21.92 5.21
CA HIS A 45 25.27 -21.07 5.44
C HIS A 45 25.46 -19.59 5.04
N HIS A 46 25.39 -19.32 3.74
CA HIS A 46 25.10 -17.99 3.21
C HIS A 46 23.81 -18.06 2.39
N VAL A 47 22.77 -17.37 2.88
CA VAL A 47 21.58 -17.10 2.07
C VAL A 47 22.02 -16.18 0.93
N VAL A 48 21.59 -16.48 -0.28
CA VAL A 48 21.85 -15.66 -1.48
C VAL A 48 20.52 -15.14 -2.02
N ASN A 49 20.53 -13.91 -2.56
CA ASN A 49 19.34 -13.32 -3.19
C ASN A 49 19.18 -13.81 -4.64
N GLU A 50 18.10 -13.39 -5.32
CA GLU A 50 17.86 -13.73 -6.74
C GLU A 50 18.99 -13.26 -7.68
N ALA A 51 19.79 -12.28 -7.27
CA ALA A 51 20.97 -11.79 -7.99
C ALA A 51 22.29 -12.56 -7.64
N GLY A 52 22.22 -13.62 -6.83
CA GLY A 52 23.38 -14.42 -6.42
C GLY A 52 24.31 -13.76 -5.39
N LEU A 53 23.93 -12.61 -4.83
CA LEU A 53 24.70 -11.88 -3.82
C LEU A 53 24.45 -12.47 -2.43
N ARG A 54 25.50 -12.53 -1.59
CA ARG A 54 25.38 -12.96 -0.19
C ARG A 54 24.51 -11.98 0.58
N VAL A 55 23.49 -12.51 1.25
CA VAL A 55 22.54 -11.75 2.07
C VAL A 55 23.12 -11.52 3.46
N THR A 56 23.14 -10.27 3.92
CA THR A 56 23.55 -9.92 5.28
C THR A 56 22.58 -10.53 6.30
N LYS A 57 23.12 -11.13 7.38
CA LYS A 57 22.32 -11.81 8.40
C LYS A 57 21.30 -10.84 9.03
N GLY A 58 20.01 -11.10 8.78
CA GLY A 58 18.89 -10.29 9.28
C GLY A 58 18.17 -9.45 8.22
N ILE A 59 18.71 -9.34 7.00
CA ILE A 59 18.05 -8.70 5.85
C ILE A 59 17.30 -9.77 5.05
N ALA A 60 16.10 -9.46 4.57
CA ALA A 60 15.39 -10.34 3.63
C ALA A 60 16.09 -10.38 2.25
N PRO A 61 16.15 -11.52 1.54
CA PRO A 61 16.97 -11.66 0.33
C PRO A 61 16.64 -10.61 -0.75
N ASP A 62 15.35 -10.31 -0.92
CA ASP A 62 14.84 -9.41 -1.96
C ASP A 62 15.18 -7.94 -1.69
N GLY A 63 15.61 -7.60 -0.47
CA GLY A 63 16.03 -6.26 -0.08
C GLY A 63 17.53 -5.97 -0.21
N GLU A 64 18.34 -6.98 -0.57
CA GLU A 64 19.79 -6.81 -0.70
C GLU A 64 20.19 -6.24 -2.07
N SER A 65 20.60 -4.96 -2.06
CA SER A 65 21.05 -4.24 -3.26
C SER A 65 22.56 -4.40 -3.53
N GLY A 66 23.34 -5.01 -2.61
CA GLY A 66 24.79 -5.17 -2.75
C GLY A 66 25.59 -3.86 -2.80
N ARG A 67 25.00 -2.73 -2.39
CA ARG A 67 25.54 -1.38 -2.57
C ARG A 67 26.01 -0.79 -1.24
N SER A 68 27.30 -0.49 -1.13
CA SER A 68 27.90 0.04 0.13
C SER A 68 27.94 1.57 0.26
N TRP A 69 27.69 2.34 -0.81
CA TRP A 69 27.85 3.81 -0.79
C TRP A 69 26.73 4.60 -1.49
N ILE A 70 26.47 5.78 -0.94
CA ILE A 70 25.56 6.80 -1.47
C ILE A 70 26.31 7.61 -2.55
N HIS A 71 25.91 7.48 -3.82
CA HIS A 71 26.37 8.39 -4.87
C HIS A 71 25.28 9.42 -5.17
N PRO A 72 25.58 10.74 -5.17
CA PRO A 72 24.57 11.79 -5.30
C PRO A 72 23.82 11.74 -6.63
N TRP A 73 24.51 11.41 -7.74
CA TRP A 73 23.87 11.26 -9.05
C TRP A 73 22.86 10.09 -9.11
N HIS A 74 23.19 8.98 -8.45
CA HIS A 74 22.27 7.85 -8.33
C HIS A 74 21.11 8.16 -7.39
N PHE A 75 21.35 8.86 -6.28
CA PHE A 75 20.31 9.33 -5.37
C PHE A 75 19.30 10.22 -6.12
N LEU A 76 19.79 11.23 -6.86
CA LEU A 76 18.93 12.09 -7.67
C LEU A 76 18.15 11.29 -8.72
N ARG A 77 18.78 10.33 -9.41
CA ARG A 77 18.07 9.44 -10.34
C ARG A 77 16.99 8.59 -9.66
N ILE A 78 17.22 8.15 -8.42
CA ILE A 78 16.24 7.40 -7.62
C ILE A 78 15.03 8.28 -7.28
N CYS A 79 15.21 9.58 -6.99
CA CYS A 79 14.10 10.52 -6.76
C CYS A 79 13.15 10.67 -7.98
N PHE A 80 13.60 10.34 -9.19
CA PHE A 80 12.79 10.31 -10.40
C PHE A 80 12.26 8.92 -10.79
N ILE A 81 12.70 7.85 -10.11
CA ILE A 81 12.14 6.50 -10.24
C ILE A 81 10.94 6.37 -9.29
N SER A 82 10.00 5.47 -9.61
CA SER A 82 8.93 5.07 -8.70
C SER A 82 8.37 3.69 -9.09
N SER A 83 7.47 3.14 -8.25
CA SER A 83 6.96 1.77 -8.32
C SER A 83 6.27 1.40 -9.64
N CYS A 84 5.67 2.35 -10.35
CA CYS A 84 5.00 2.09 -11.63
C CYS A 84 5.04 3.29 -12.60
N ARG A 85 4.74 3.05 -13.88
CA ARG A 85 4.77 4.08 -14.93
C ARG A 85 3.80 5.24 -14.68
N ALA A 86 2.63 4.98 -14.09
CA ALA A 86 1.66 6.03 -13.76
C ALA A 86 2.20 6.96 -12.66
N SER A 87 2.72 6.36 -11.58
CA SER A 87 3.39 7.06 -10.48
C SER A 87 4.66 7.80 -10.93
N MET A 88 5.39 7.30 -11.93
CA MET A 88 6.55 8.00 -12.50
C MET A 88 6.19 9.35 -13.15
N TYR A 89 4.97 9.53 -13.69
CA TYR A 89 4.55 10.83 -14.23
C TYR A 89 4.40 11.91 -13.14
N VAL A 90 4.09 11.53 -11.90
CA VAL A 90 4.00 12.46 -10.76
C VAL A 90 5.35 13.16 -10.52
N ASN A 91 6.46 12.48 -10.80
CA ASN A 91 7.81 13.02 -10.63
C ASN A 91 8.11 14.20 -11.60
N VAL A 92 7.27 14.47 -12.61
CA VAL A 92 7.33 15.70 -13.40
C VAL A 92 7.06 16.95 -12.55
N LEU A 93 6.37 16.81 -11.41
CA LEU A 93 6.05 17.90 -10.49
C LEU A 93 7.20 18.28 -9.54
N TRP A 94 8.37 17.60 -9.59
CA TRP A 94 9.53 17.95 -8.76
C TRP A 94 9.96 19.43 -8.77
N PRO A 95 9.90 20.18 -9.91
CA PRO A 95 10.23 21.60 -9.93
C PRO A 95 9.36 22.49 -9.02
N PHE A 96 8.17 22.04 -8.63
CA PHE A 96 7.30 22.78 -7.71
C PHE A 96 7.88 22.85 -6.28
N VAL A 97 8.72 21.89 -5.87
CA VAL A 97 9.36 21.87 -4.55
C VAL A 97 10.31 23.07 -4.34
N PRO A 98 11.36 23.29 -5.18
CA PRO A 98 12.20 24.48 -5.05
C PRO A 98 11.43 25.77 -5.39
N ALA A 99 10.43 25.73 -6.27
CA ALA A 99 9.61 26.92 -6.57
C ALA A 99 8.79 27.38 -5.35
N ALA A 100 8.14 26.46 -4.63
CA ALA A 100 7.42 26.76 -3.39
C ALA A 100 8.34 27.40 -2.34
N LEU A 101 9.55 26.85 -2.18
CA LEU A 101 10.55 27.37 -1.25
C LEU A 101 11.06 28.77 -1.66
N ALA A 102 11.35 28.96 -2.94
CA ALA A 102 11.80 30.25 -3.47
C ALA A 102 10.74 31.35 -3.29
N VAL A 103 9.47 31.08 -3.62
CA VAL A 103 8.37 32.04 -3.42
C VAL A 103 8.14 32.32 -1.94
N ARG A 104 8.22 31.29 -1.07
CA ARG A 104 8.09 31.45 0.38
C ARG A 104 9.09 32.43 0.98
N TYR A 105 10.34 32.46 0.48
CA TYR A 105 11.37 33.40 0.95
C TYR A 105 11.36 34.74 0.21
N ALA A 106 11.09 34.76 -1.10
CA ALA A 106 11.15 35.98 -1.90
C ALA A 106 9.89 36.87 -1.76
N ARG A 107 8.71 36.26 -1.62
CA ARG A 107 7.39 36.93 -1.62
C ARG A 107 6.43 36.31 -0.59
N PRO A 108 6.69 36.50 0.72
CA PRO A 108 5.84 35.96 1.78
C PRO A 108 4.42 36.55 1.80
N ASP A 109 4.18 37.65 1.08
CA ASP A 109 2.89 38.28 0.86
C ASP A 109 1.92 37.42 0.04
N LEU A 110 2.43 36.52 -0.82
CA LEU A 110 1.63 35.70 -1.73
C LEU A 110 1.18 34.37 -1.09
N SER A 111 0.48 34.45 0.05
CA SER A 111 0.06 33.31 0.88
C SER A 111 -0.66 32.20 0.08
N LEU A 112 -1.59 32.58 -0.81
CA LEU A 112 -2.34 31.66 -1.68
C LEU A 112 -1.43 30.94 -2.68
N VAL A 113 -0.48 31.66 -3.28
CA VAL A 113 0.48 31.06 -4.25
C VAL A 113 1.40 30.09 -3.54
N ILE A 114 1.90 30.46 -2.36
CA ILE A 114 2.72 29.58 -1.51
C ILE A 114 1.94 28.31 -1.15
N PHE A 115 0.66 28.43 -0.78
CA PHE A 115 -0.20 27.29 -0.48
C PHE A 115 -0.35 26.35 -1.68
N ILE A 116 -0.73 26.86 -2.86
CA ILE A 116 -0.90 26.04 -4.07
C ILE A 116 0.41 25.37 -4.48
N LEU A 117 1.52 26.10 -4.51
CA LEU A 117 2.83 25.53 -4.86
C LEU A 117 3.26 24.45 -3.86
N SER A 118 3.03 24.66 -2.56
CA SER A 118 3.35 23.67 -1.51
C SER A 118 2.45 22.43 -1.60
N TYR A 119 1.18 22.59 -1.97
CA TYR A 119 0.26 21.48 -2.19
C TYR A 119 0.66 20.63 -3.41
N ILE A 120 1.00 21.25 -4.54
CA ILE A 120 1.49 20.54 -5.73
C ILE A 120 2.84 19.86 -5.43
N ALA A 121 3.73 20.53 -4.69
CA ALA A 121 5.02 19.98 -4.24
C ALA A 121 4.88 18.77 -3.29
N MET A 122 3.76 18.64 -2.58
CA MET A 122 3.49 17.50 -1.70
C MET A 122 3.28 16.20 -2.51
N VAL A 123 2.71 16.28 -3.71
CA VAL A 123 2.38 15.09 -4.53
C VAL A 123 3.60 14.26 -4.93
N PRO A 124 4.68 14.80 -5.55
CA PRO A 124 5.90 14.03 -5.84
C PRO A 124 6.66 13.64 -4.57
N SER A 125 6.56 14.45 -3.50
CA SER A 125 7.20 14.16 -2.22
C SER A 125 6.58 12.92 -1.55
N ALA A 126 5.26 12.83 -1.50
CA ALA A 126 4.52 11.67 -1.00
C ALA A 126 4.81 10.41 -1.84
N ASN A 127 4.86 10.57 -3.16
CA ASN A 127 5.20 9.50 -4.10
C ASN A 127 6.59 8.89 -3.81
N LEU A 128 7.61 9.74 -3.61
CA LEU A 128 8.96 9.29 -3.27
C LEU A 128 9.02 8.62 -1.89
N VAL A 129 8.32 9.16 -0.89
CA VAL A 129 8.29 8.59 0.46
C VAL A 129 7.61 7.22 0.47
N GLY A 130 6.50 7.06 -0.27
CA GLY A 130 5.84 5.77 -0.47
C GLY A 130 6.77 4.76 -1.13
N PHE A 131 7.40 5.11 -2.26
CA PHE A 131 8.38 4.26 -2.94
C PHE A 131 9.54 3.85 -2.01
N ALA A 132 10.12 4.80 -1.26
CA ALA A 132 11.18 4.51 -0.29
C ALA A 132 10.71 3.58 0.84
N GLY A 133 9.47 3.73 1.31
CA GLY A 133 8.83 2.84 2.27
C GLY A 133 8.69 1.40 1.75
N GLN A 134 8.34 1.23 0.47
CA GLN A 134 8.28 -0.10 -0.17
C GLN A 134 9.66 -0.74 -0.29
N GLU A 135 10.69 -0.01 -0.74
CA GLU A 135 12.07 -0.52 -0.81
C GLU A 135 12.67 -0.83 0.57
N PHE A 136 12.23 -0.13 1.61
CA PHE A 136 12.62 -0.40 3.00
C PHE A 136 11.88 -1.63 3.57
N SER A 137 10.57 -1.73 3.34
CA SER A 137 9.72 -2.88 3.71
C SER A 137 10.30 -4.20 3.22
N ARG A 138 10.77 -4.26 1.96
CA ARG A 138 11.40 -5.46 1.36
C ARG A 138 12.69 -5.93 2.04
N LYS A 139 13.30 -5.14 2.93
CA LYS A 139 14.49 -5.53 3.70
C LYS A 139 14.13 -6.19 5.04
N LEU A 140 12.90 -6.04 5.49
CA LEU A 140 12.43 -6.42 6.83
C LEU A 140 11.72 -7.77 6.84
N PRO A 141 11.58 -8.42 8.01
CA PRO A 141 10.68 -9.56 8.18
C PRO A 141 9.23 -9.21 7.83
N ARG A 142 8.49 -10.12 7.20
CA ARG A 142 7.15 -9.89 6.62
C ARG A 142 6.23 -8.95 7.42
N VAL A 143 6.00 -9.22 8.71
CA VAL A 143 5.11 -8.42 9.57
C VAL A 143 5.63 -6.99 9.77
N LEU A 144 6.93 -6.84 10.05
CA LEU A 144 7.56 -5.53 10.20
C LEU A 144 7.63 -4.76 8.86
N GLY A 145 7.78 -5.47 7.74
CA GLY A 145 7.69 -4.88 6.40
C GLY A 145 6.32 -4.25 6.16
N VAL A 146 5.24 -5.01 6.35
CA VAL A 146 3.86 -4.52 6.22
C VAL A 146 3.59 -3.32 7.14
N LEU A 147 3.95 -3.41 8.42
CA LEU A 147 3.76 -2.29 9.36
C LEU A 147 4.53 -1.03 8.93
N MET A 148 5.77 -1.18 8.44
CA MET A 148 6.57 -0.05 7.96
C MET A 148 6.03 0.53 6.66
N GLU A 149 5.61 -0.29 5.70
CA GLU A 149 4.98 0.17 4.47
C GLU A 149 3.69 0.96 4.74
N THR A 150 2.82 0.46 5.62
CA THR A 150 1.61 1.19 6.06
C THR A 150 1.97 2.51 6.75
N THR A 151 2.99 2.50 7.62
CA THR A 151 3.45 3.71 8.33
C THR A 151 3.98 4.76 7.37
N PHE A 152 4.84 4.37 6.42
CA PHE A 152 5.39 5.28 5.40
C PHE A 152 4.33 5.72 4.37
N GLY A 153 3.30 4.91 4.11
CA GLY A 153 2.15 5.28 3.29
C GLY A 153 1.37 6.46 3.89
N SER A 154 1.12 6.44 5.20
CA SER A 154 0.37 7.50 5.91
C SER A 154 1.23 8.58 6.55
N ILE A 155 2.57 8.52 6.48
CA ILE A 155 3.45 9.45 7.23
C ILE A 155 3.25 10.92 6.84
N VAL A 156 2.89 11.21 5.58
CA VAL A 156 2.61 12.58 5.12
C VAL A 156 1.37 13.15 5.80
N GLU A 157 0.32 12.34 5.98
CA GLU A 157 -0.89 12.72 6.72
C GLU A 157 -0.59 12.90 8.20
N ILE A 158 0.17 11.98 8.82
CA ILE A 158 0.56 12.06 10.23
C ILE A 158 1.36 13.34 10.52
N VAL A 159 2.33 13.69 9.67
CA VAL A 159 3.10 14.94 9.80
C VAL A 159 2.21 16.17 9.60
N LEU A 160 1.30 16.14 8.63
CA LEU A 160 0.34 17.23 8.41
C LEU A 160 -0.57 17.43 9.63
N PHE A 161 -1.13 16.36 10.20
CA PHE A 161 -1.96 16.43 11.40
C PHE A 161 -1.17 16.92 12.61
N MET A 162 0.09 16.50 12.79
CA MET A 162 0.93 17.01 13.88
C MET A 162 1.16 18.52 13.77
N VAL A 163 1.42 19.03 12.56
CA VAL A 163 1.60 20.48 12.32
C VAL A 163 0.28 21.24 12.54
N LEU A 164 -0.86 20.71 12.09
CA LEU A 164 -2.17 21.33 12.33
C LEU A 164 -2.55 21.31 13.83
N LEU A 165 -2.22 20.23 14.54
CA LEU A 165 -2.51 20.07 15.96
C LEU A 165 -1.75 21.09 16.81
N THR A 166 -0.47 21.33 16.51
CA THR A 166 0.32 22.40 17.17
C THR A 166 -0.20 23.83 16.90
N ARG A 167 -1.10 24.00 15.92
CA ARG A 167 -1.77 25.27 15.61
C ARG A 167 -3.21 25.35 16.13
N GLY A 168 -3.74 24.27 16.73
CA GLY A 168 -5.13 24.19 17.20
C GLY A 168 -6.16 24.04 16.08
N GLU A 169 -5.75 23.63 14.87
CA GLU A 169 -6.61 23.54 13.67
C GLU A 169 -7.45 22.25 13.65
N TYR A 170 -8.14 21.95 14.76
CA TYR A 170 -8.87 20.69 14.97
C TYR A 170 -9.94 20.42 13.90
N HIS A 171 -10.63 21.46 13.43
CA HIS A 171 -11.66 21.33 12.39
C HIS A 171 -11.06 20.90 11.05
N VAL A 172 -9.88 21.42 10.70
CA VAL A 172 -9.15 21.02 9.47
C VAL A 172 -8.70 19.57 9.56
N ILE A 173 -8.23 19.13 10.74
CA ILE A 173 -7.86 17.72 10.98
C ILE A 173 -9.07 16.79 10.81
N GLN A 174 -10.22 17.12 11.43
CA GLN A 174 -11.45 16.33 11.30
C GLN A 174 -11.92 16.22 9.84
N ALA A 175 -11.94 17.34 9.11
CA ALA A 175 -12.30 17.37 7.70
C ALA A 175 -11.32 16.56 6.82
N ALA A 176 -10.02 16.61 7.12
CA ALA A 176 -9.00 15.88 6.38
C ALA A 176 -9.02 14.36 6.65
N ILE A 177 -9.28 13.92 7.89
CA ILE A 177 -9.46 12.48 8.22
C ILE A 177 -10.67 11.93 7.47
N LEU A 178 -11.83 12.61 7.55
CA LEU A 178 -13.03 12.22 6.82
C LEU A 178 -12.77 12.22 5.29
N GLY A 179 -12.06 13.22 4.80
CA GLY A 179 -11.68 13.36 3.40
C GLY A 179 -10.78 12.23 2.89
N SER A 180 -9.77 11.80 3.66
CA SER A 180 -8.87 10.69 3.28
C SER A 180 -9.63 9.35 3.21
N ILE A 181 -10.54 9.12 4.16
CA ILE A 181 -11.43 7.94 4.15
C ILE A 181 -12.36 7.97 2.93
N LEU A 182 -13.05 9.08 2.67
CA LEU A 182 -13.91 9.19 1.49
C LEU A 182 -13.12 9.11 0.17
N ALA A 183 -11.90 9.64 0.13
CA ALA A 183 -11.03 9.55 -1.04
C ALA A 183 -10.59 8.10 -1.31
N THR A 184 -10.23 7.33 -0.28
CA THR A 184 -9.88 5.92 -0.45
C THR A 184 -11.10 5.05 -0.81
N MET A 185 -12.23 5.25 -0.12
CA MET A 185 -13.47 4.47 -0.34
C MET A 185 -14.16 4.76 -1.68
N LEU A 186 -14.31 6.04 -2.07
CA LEU A 186 -15.12 6.43 -3.23
C LEU A 186 -14.24 6.79 -4.42
N LEU A 187 -13.26 7.67 -4.25
CA LEU A 187 -12.46 8.19 -5.36
C LEU A 187 -11.47 7.15 -5.88
N CYS A 188 -10.63 6.56 -5.03
CA CYS A 188 -9.64 5.57 -5.43
C CYS A 188 -10.31 4.28 -5.94
N LEU A 189 -11.30 3.75 -5.21
CA LEU A 189 -12.04 2.57 -5.64
C LEU A 189 -12.83 2.81 -6.94
N GLY A 190 -13.51 3.96 -7.04
CA GLY A 190 -14.23 4.36 -8.25
C GLY A 190 -13.31 4.53 -9.46
N LEU A 191 -12.11 5.11 -9.28
CA LEU A 191 -11.09 5.18 -10.33
C LEU A 191 -10.53 3.80 -10.70
N CYS A 192 -10.39 2.88 -9.74
CA CYS A 192 -10.00 1.49 -10.02
C CYS A 192 -11.05 0.74 -10.84
N PHE A 193 -12.34 0.89 -10.51
CA PHE A 193 -13.44 0.30 -11.29
C PHE A 193 -13.58 0.96 -12.67
N PHE A 194 -13.47 2.28 -12.76
CA PHE A 194 -13.50 2.99 -14.04
C PHE A 194 -12.34 2.57 -14.96
N ALA A 195 -11.10 2.59 -14.45
CA ALA A 195 -9.92 2.22 -15.22
C ALA A 195 -9.85 0.72 -15.56
N GLY A 196 -10.38 -0.14 -14.68
CA GLY A 196 -10.51 -1.59 -14.93
C GLY A 196 -11.59 -1.91 -15.96
N GLY A 197 -12.75 -1.28 -15.82
CA GLY A 197 -13.92 -1.42 -16.70
C GLY A 197 -13.68 -0.93 -18.14
N LEU A 198 -12.79 0.04 -18.36
CA LEU A 198 -12.37 0.49 -19.70
C LEU A 198 -11.80 -0.62 -20.61
N ARG A 199 -11.48 -1.80 -20.06
CA ARG A 199 -10.91 -2.95 -20.80
C ARG A 199 -11.58 -4.30 -20.52
N ARG A 200 -12.53 -4.37 -19.59
CA ARG A 200 -13.17 -5.61 -19.16
C ARG A 200 -14.61 -5.34 -18.75
N ASP A 201 -15.54 -6.16 -19.21
CA ASP A 201 -16.96 -6.02 -18.88
C ASP A 201 -17.24 -6.39 -17.40
N GLU A 202 -16.41 -7.27 -16.82
CA GLU A 202 -16.46 -7.67 -15.41
C GLU A 202 -15.06 -7.67 -14.76
N GLN A 203 -15.04 -7.48 -13.43
CA GLN A 203 -13.84 -7.59 -12.61
C GLN A 203 -14.13 -8.52 -11.44
N THR A 204 -13.44 -9.65 -11.38
CA THR A 204 -13.52 -10.59 -10.25
C THR A 204 -12.57 -10.16 -9.14
N PHE A 205 -13.05 -10.21 -7.90
CA PHE A 205 -12.30 -9.93 -6.68
C PHE A 205 -12.38 -11.15 -5.76
N ASP A 206 -11.39 -11.32 -4.89
CA ASP A 206 -11.43 -12.36 -3.87
C ASP A 206 -12.45 -11.97 -2.79
N GLU A 207 -13.44 -12.82 -2.57
CA GLU A 207 -14.57 -12.56 -1.66
C GLU A 207 -14.10 -12.38 -0.22
N ALA A 208 -13.19 -13.24 0.26
CA ALA A 208 -12.68 -13.18 1.63
C ALA A 208 -11.82 -11.92 1.87
N ILE A 209 -10.97 -11.54 0.91
CA ILE A 209 -10.20 -10.28 1.01
C ILE A 209 -11.13 -9.07 1.01
N SER A 210 -12.18 -9.09 0.19
CA SER A 210 -13.15 -8.00 0.05
C SER A 210 -14.04 -7.86 1.30
N GLU A 211 -14.49 -8.97 1.88
CA GLU A 211 -15.27 -9.02 3.10
C GLU A 211 -14.48 -8.46 4.29
N VAL A 212 -13.25 -8.95 4.51
CA VAL A 212 -12.37 -8.45 5.58
C VAL A 212 -12.08 -6.95 5.41
N GLY A 213 -11.75 -6.52 4.19
CA GLY A 213 -11.51 -5.11 3.89
C GLY A 213 -12.72 -4.21 4.21
N ASN A 214 -13.91 -4.60 3.76
CA ASN A 214 -15.14 -3.85 4.00
C ASN A 214 -15.56 -3.87 5.50
N GLY A 215 -15.34 -4.98 6.20
CA GLY A 215 -15.61 -5.11 7.64
C GLY A 215 -14.77 -4.13 8.48
N LEU A 216 -13.46 -4.08 8.24
CA LEU A 216 -12.54 -3.14 8.91
C LEU A 216 -12.92 -1.69 8.62
N LEU A 217 -13.27 -1.40 7.37
CA LEU A 217 -13.67 -0.09 6.89
C LEU A 217 -14.97 0.40 7.56
N LEU A 218 -15.93 -0.50 7.74
CA LEU A 218 -17.18 -0.25 8.46
C LEU A 218 -16.94 -0.07 9.98
N ILE A 219 -16.06 -0.85 10.59
CA ILE A 219 -15.65 -0.67 12.00
C ILE A 219 -14.99 0.70 12.21
N ALA A 220 -14.06 1.10 11.33
CA ALA A 220 -13.41 2.40 11.37
C ALA A 220 -14.42 3.55 11.18
N GLY A 221 -15.34 3.42 10.21
CA GLY A 221 -16.41 4.38 9.96
C GLY A 221 -17.35 4.54 11.16
N LEU A 222 -17.84 3.44 11.73
CA LEU A 222 -18.67 3.44 12.94
C LEU A 222 -17.93 4.06 14.12
N GLY A 223 -16.64 3.76 14.29
CA GLY A 223 -15.79 4.38 15.29
C GLY A 223 -15.83 5.91 15.20
N LEU A 224 -15.64 6.48 14.00
CA LEU A 224 -15.68 7.94 13.81
C LEU A 224 -17.10 8.52 13.98
N VAL A 225 -18.15 7.79 13.61
CA VAL A 225 -19.54 8.25 13.72
C VAL A 225 -20.03 8.29 15.18
N VAL A 226 -19.60 7.37 16.06
CA VAL A 226 -20.10 7.25 17.44
C VAL A 226 -19.96 8.55 18.26
N PRO A 227 -18.78 9.21 18.37
CA PRO A 227 -18.65 10.47 19.09
C PRO A 227 -19.50 11.61 18.49
N THR A 228 -19.60 11.67 17.16
CA THR A 228 -20.40 12.68 16.45
C THR A 228 -21.90 12.50 16.67
N ALA A 229 -22.39 11.26 16.60
CA ALA A 229 -23.78 10.92 16.89
C ALA A 229 -24.14 11.24 18.34
N PHE A 230 -23.25 10.94 19.30
CA PHE A 230 -23.43 11.26 20.71
C PHE A 230 -23.48 12.79 20.96
N HIS A 231 -22.57 13.57 20.37
CA HIS A 231 -22.60 15.03 20.43
C HIS A 231 -23.94 15.57 19.90
N ASN A 232 -24.38 15.11 18.73
CA ASN A 232 -25.65 15.55 18.13
C ASN A 232 -26.89 15.16 18.95
N ALA A 233 -26.90 13.96 19.55
CA ALA A 233 -27.99 13.52 20.42
C ALA A 233 -28.10 14.39 21.68
N LEU A 234 -27.00 14.58 22.41
CA LEU A 234 -27.01 15.38 23.63
C LEU A 234 -27.19 16.89 23.40
N LYS A 235 -26.77 17.42 22.23
CA LYS A 235 -27.02 18.81 21.83
C LYS A 235 -28.52 19.16 21.77
N SER A 236 -29.40 18.16 21.64
CA SER A 236 -30.86 18.36 21.70
C SER A 236 -31.42 18.39 23.13
N THR A 237 -30.60 18.08 24.15
CA THR A 237 -30.98 18.07 25.57
C THR A 237 -30.43 19.31 26.28
N THR A 238 -31.14 19.80 27.30
CA THR A 238 -30.74 20.97 28.12
C THR A 238 -29.59 20.65 29.10
N ILE A 239 -28.48 20.11 28.60
CA ILE A 239 -27.24 19.87 29.35
C ILE A 239 -26.32 21.08 29.17
N GLY A 240 -25.59 21.48 30.22
CA GLY A 240 -24.62 22.56 30.15
C GLY A 240 -23.48 22.26 29.17
N ALA A 241 -23.06 23.25 28.37
CA ALA A 241 -22.10 23.06 27.28
C ALA A 241 -20.77 22.42 27.73
N ASP A 242 -20.24 22.81 28.89
CA ASP A 242 -18.99 22.25 29.43
C ASP A 242 -19.09 20.76 29.78
N VAL A 243 -20.28 20.31 30.21
CA VAL A 243 -20.56 18.90 30.53
C VAL A 243 -20.73 18.09 29.23
N LEU A 244 -21.30 18.70 28.18
CA LEU A 244 -21.40 18.10 26.86
C LEU A 244 -20.01 17.87 26.24
N GLU A 245 -19.18 18.91 26.15
CA GLU A 245 -17.85 18.83 25.53
C GLU A 245 -16.93 17.84 26.27
N SER A 246 -16.93 17.87 27.60
CA SER A 246 -16.14 16.91 28.40
C SER A 246 -16.59 15.46 28.19
N SER A 247 -17.90 15.20 28.09
CA SER A 247 -18.45 13.86 27.81
C SER A 247 -18.10 13.37 26.40
N VAL A 248 -18.23 14.24 25.38
CA VAL A 248 -17.86 13.94 23.99
C VAL A 248 -16.37 13.63 23.86
N LEU A 249 -15.51 14.40 24.53
CA LEU A 249 -14.06 14.16 24.56
C LEU A 249 -13.70 12.85 25.25
N GLN A 250 -14.37 12.47 26.34
CA GLN A 250 -14.15 11.17 27.00
C GLN A 250 -14.50 10.00 26.07
N ILE A 251 -15.66 10.05 25.41
CA ILE A 251 -16.08 9.02 24.45
C ILE A 251 -15.12 8.96 23.26
N SER A 252 -14.74 10.09 22.68
CA SER A 252 -13.77 10.15 21.59
C SER A 252 -12.43 9.50 21.96
N ARG A 253 -11.94 9.70 23.19
CA ARG A 253 -10.71 9.05 23.70
C ARG A 253 -10.87 7.53 23.86
N ILE A 254 -12.00 7.07 24.41
CA ILE A 254 -12.29 5.63 24.55
C ILE A 254 -12.34 4.97 23.16
N THR A 255 -13.08 5.57 22.23
CA THR A 255 -13.17 5.12 20.84
C THR A 255 -11.79 5.08 20.16
N ALA A 256 -10.96 6.10 20.32
CA ALA A 256 -9.61 6.12 19.75
C ALA A 256 -8.73 5.00 20.31
N ILE A 257 -8.79 4.73 21.62
CA ILE A 257 -8.07 3.62 22.25
C ILE A 257 -8.55 2.26 21.71
N LEU A 258 -9.87 2.07 21.58
CA LEU A 258 -10.44 0.85 21.01
C LEU A 258 -10.04 0.63 19.54
N LEU A 259 -10.01 1.69 18.72
CA LEU A 259 -9.54 1.63 17.34
C LEU A 259 -8.05 1.27 17.25
N ILE A 260 -7.20 1.83 18.13
CA ILE A 260 -5.77 1.47 18.19
C ILE A 260 -5.58 0.00 18.60
N ILE A 261 -6.33 -0.49 19.59
CA ILE A 261 -6.30 -1.89 20.00
C ILE A 261 -6.78 -2.80 18.86
N SER A 262 -7.88 -2.44 18.19
CA SER A 262 -8.40 -3.20 17.04
C SER A 262 -7.40 -3.25 15.88
N TYR A 263 -6.69 -2.16 15.60
CA TYR A 263 -5.63 -2.12 14.59
C TYR A 263 -4.41 -2.98 14.98
N GLY A 264 -4.11 -3.10 16.28
CA GLY A 264 -3.01 -3.95 16.77
C GLY A 264 -3.32 -5.46 16.79
N PHE A 265 -4.60 -5.84 16.72
CA PHE A 265 -5.03 -7.25 16.59
C PHE A 265 -5.19 -7.70 15.13
N TYR A 266 -5.19 -6.76 14.18
CA TYR A 266 -5.31 -7.00 12.75
C TYR A 266 -3.95 -7.31 12.09
#